data_AF-A0A922LKG4-F1
#
_entry.id   AF-A0A922LKG4-F1
#
_cell.length_a   1.000
_cell.length_b   1.000
_cell.length_c   1.000
_cell.angle_alpha   90.00
_cell.angle_beta   90.00
_cell.angle_gamma   90.00
#
_symmetry.space_group_name_H-M   'P 1'
#
loop_
_entity.id
_entity.type
_entity.pdbx_description
1 polymer ?
#
loop_
_entity_poly.entity_id
_entity_poly.type
_entity_poly.pdbx_seq_one_letter_code
_entity_poly.pdbx_strand_id
1 'polypeptide(L)'
;MFSFYDSSKSSTYRPNGSIYNVHYLDSVYSGFWSMDTIRINSLEIQNQAFVEVRSIFNLDYLSDKYDGIIGMSTRRMSKYGNIPVFPNILQNFPNMDPIFSFYLSQENGTSFGGEMVLGGVNPEYFEGDLEYMPTVNNNIWAVRMSR
;
A
#
# COMPACT_ATOMS: atom_id res chain seq x y z
N MET A 1 -9.33 -18.59 -0.52
CA MET A 1 -8.39 -19.06 -1.55
C MET A 1 -7.74 -17.83 -2.13
N PHE A 2 -6.41 -17.76 -2.16
CA PHE A 2 -5.70 -16.57 -2.61
C PHE A 2 -5.88 -16.33 -4.11
N SER A 3 -5.95 -15.06 -4.48
CA SER A 3 -5.83 -14.64 -5.88
C SER A 3 -4.36 -14.50 -6.25
N PHE A 4 -3.93 -15.17 -7.31
CA PHE A 4 -2.56 -15.07 -7.81
C PHE A 4 -2.49 -14.17 -9.05
N TYR A 5 -1.52 -13.26 -9.05
CA TYR A 5 -1.20 -12.46 -10.22
C TYR A 5 -0.55 -13.33 -11.32
N ASP A 6 -0.96 -13.09 -12.58
CA ASP A 6 -0.48 -13.80 -13.76
C ASP A 6 -0.06 -12.78 -14.82
N SER A 7 1.25 -12.52 -14.88
CA SER A 7 1.84 -11.54 -15.81
C SER A 7 1.59 -11.85 -17.28
N SER A 8 1.34 -13.12 -17.64
CA SER A 8 1.05 -13.51 -19.03
C SER A 8 -0.29 -12.95 -19.55
N LYS A 9 -1.17 -12.52 -18.65
CA LYS A 9 -2.49 -11.96 -18.97
C LYS A 9 -2.51 -10.43 -18.98
N SER A 10 -1.43 -9.77 -18.60
CA SER A 10 -1.35 -8.31 -18.54
C SER A 10 -0.64 -7.76 -19.78
N SER A 11 -1.31 -6.84 -20.48
CA SER A 11 -0.73 -6.13 -21.62
C SER A 11 0.18 -4.97 -21.20
N THR A 12 0.10 -4.51 -19.94
CA THR A 12 0.93 -3.43 -19.38
C THR A 12 2.09 -3.94 -18.54
N TYR A 13 2.17 -5.25 -18.31
CA TYR A 13 3.27 -5.89 -17.59
C TYR A 13 4.63 -5.58 -18.24
N ARG A 14 5.59 -5.25 -17.38
CA ARG A 14 7.01 -5.13 -17.74
C ARG A 14 7.84 -5.97 -16.76
N PRO A 15 8.71 -6.85 -17.26
CA PRO A 15 9.59 -7.63 -16.40
C PRO A 15 10.60 -6.73 -15.69
N ASN A 16 10.88 -7.03 -14.42
CA ASN A 16 12.05 -6.51 -13.72
C ASN A 16 12.95 -7.69 -13.30
N GLY A 17 12.39 -8.71 -12.63
CA GLY A 17 13.07 -9.98 -12.34
C GLY A 17 14.11 -9.91 -11.23
N SER A 18 14.42 -8.73 -10.69
CA SER A 18 15.33 -8.59 -9.54
C SER A 18 14.77 -9.36 -8.35
N ILE A 19 15.64 -10.10 -7.66
CA ILE A 19 15.24 -10.96 -6.53
C ILE A 19 14.76 -10.09 -5.38
N TYR A 20 13.64 -10.50 -4.79
CA TYR A 20 13.13 -9.95 -3.54
C TYR A 20 13.22 -11.00 -2.44
N ASN A 21 13.81 -10.63 -1.32
CA ASN A 21 13.81 -11.41 -0.09
C ASN A 21 13.74 -10.44 1.09
N VAL A 22 12.78 -10.65 1.99
CA VAL A 22 12.64 -9.85 3.21
C VAL A 22 12.17 -10.71 4.37
N HIS A 23 12.74 -10.41 5.54
CA HIS A 23 12.16 -10.79 6.82
C HIS A 23 11.19 -9.69 7.25
N TYR A 24 9.94 -10.05 7.51
CA TYR A 24 8.94 -9.14 8.03
C TYR A 24 8.13 -9.86 9.11
N LEU A 25 8.18 -9.30 10.34
CA LEU A 25 7.72 -9.99 11.54
C LEU A 25 8.37 -11.37 11.65
N ASP A 26 7.57 -12.40 11.89
CA ASP A 26 7.99 -13.79 12.06
C ASP A 26 7.99 -14.57 10.72
N SER A 27 7.87 -13.86 9.59
CA SER A 27 7.71 -14.45 8.27
C SER A 27 8.82 -14.04 7.32
N VAL A 28 9.16 -14.94 6.39
CA VAL A 28 10.09 -14.65 5.28
C VAL A 28 9.30 -14.65 3.98
N TYR A 29 9.36 -13.54 3.27
CA TYR A 29 8.72 -13.39 1.96
C TYR A 29 9.81 -13.34 0.89
N SER A 30 9.73 -14.25 -0.08
CA SER A 30 10.64 -14.26 -1.23
C SER A 30 9.88 -14.30 -2.55
N GLY A 31 10.46 -13.65 -3.56
CA GLY A 31 9.88 -13.53 -4.88
C GLY A 31 10.77 -12.72 -5.80
N PHE A 32 10.17 -12.00 -6.73
CA PHE A 32 10.88 -11.09 -7.61
C PHE A 32 10.05 -9.84 -7.90
N TRP A 33 10.73 -8.79 -8.30
CA TRP A 33 10.09 -7.55 -8.70
C TRP A 33 9.48 -7.66 -10.10
N SER A 34 8.31 -7.07 -10.25
CA SER A 34 7.59 -6.87 -11.49
C SER A 34 7.10 -5.43 -11.55
N MET A 35 6.77 -4.97 -12.75
CA MET A 35 6.20 -3.64 -12.98
C MET A 35 4.91 -3.80 -13.78
N ASP A 36 3.84 -3.15 -13.36
CA ASP A 36 2.58 -3.14 -14.09
C ASP A 36 1.76 -1.89 -13.75
N THR A 37 0.60 -1.73 -14.39
CA THR A 37 -0.42 -0.76 -14.00
C THR A 37 -1.26 -1.33 -12.87
N ILE A 38 -1.36 -0.61 -11.75
CA ILE A 38 -2.26 -0.95 -10.64
C ILE A 38 -3.50 -0.09 -10.73
N ARG A 39 -4.68 -0.72 -10.62
CA ARG A 39 -5.95 -0.01 -10.53
C ARG A 39 -6.48 -0.01 -9.10
N ILE A 40 -6.68 1.17 -8.53
CA ILE A 40 -7.37 1.35 -7.24
C ILE A 40 -8.65 2.14 -7.53
N ASN A 41 -9.80 1.46 -7.46
CA ASN A 41 -11.08 2.01 -7.90
C ASN A 41 -11.02 2.54 -9.35
N SER A 42 -11.16 3.85 -9.55
CA SER A 42 -11.07 4.54 -10.85
C SER A 42 -9.67 5.04 -11.19
N LEU A 43 -8.71 4.93 -10.26
CA LEU A 43 -7.34 5.40 -10.46
C LEU A 43 -6.51 4.32 -11.14
N GLU A 44 -5.97 4.63 -12.31
CA GLU A 44 -4.97 3.82 -13.00
C GLU A 44 -3.57 4.36 -12.73
N ILE A 45 -2.81 3.64 -11.92
CA ILE A 45 -1.46 4.00 -11.49
C ILE A 45 -0.47 3.25 -12.37
N GLN A 46 0.11 3.93 -13.34
CA GLN A 46 1.02 3.30 -14.30
C GLN A 46 2.41 3.08 -13.71
N ASN A 47 3.15 2.13 -14.29
CA ASN A 47 4.55 1.86 -13.97
C ASN A 47 4.79 1.66 -12.46
N GLN A 48 3.91 0.92 -11.80
CA GLN A 48 4.08 0.59 -10.39
C GLN A 48 4.88 -0.70 -10.26
N ALA A 49 6.01 -0.61 -9.57
CA ALA A 49 6.79 -1.78 -9.19
C ALA A 49 6.14 -2.47 -7.97
N PHE A 50 6.01 -3.79 -8.02
CA PHE A 50 5.53 -4.62 -6.91
C PHE A 50 6.25 -5.97 -6.91
N VAL A 51 6.08 -6.74 -5.83
CA VAL A 51 6.71 -8.05 -5.70
C VAL A 51 5.70 -9.13 -6.03
N GLU A 52 6.05 -10.00 -6.97
CA GLU A 52 5.40 -11.29 -7.13
C GLU A 52 5.97 -12.26 -6.09
N VAL A 53 5.24 -12.45 -4.99
CA VAL A 53 5.64 -13.37 -3.92
C VAL A 53 5.50 -14.81 -4.41
N ARG A 54 6.57 -15.59 -4.26
CA ARG A 54 6.65 -17.00 -4.68
C ARG A 54 6.79 -17.97 -3.51
N SER A 55 7.22 -17.49 -2.35
CA SER A 55 7.28 -18.28 -1.12
C SER A 55 7.04 -17.39 0.08
N ILE A 56 6.27 -17.92 1.03
CA ILE A 56 6.04 -17.36 2.36
C ILE A 56 6.41 -18.46 3.35
N PHE A 57 7.39 -18.19 4.20
CA PHE A 57 7.74 -19.06 5.32
C PHE A 57 7.01 -18.55 6.56
N ASN A 58 6.34 -19.45 7.29
CA ASN A 58 5.22 -19.25 8.22
C ASN A 58 3.85 -19.40 7.53
N LEU A 59 2.96 -20.25 8.06
CA LEU A 59 1.64 -20.59 7.51
C LEU A 59 0.50 -19.76 8.10
N ASP A 60 0.76 -18.88 9.07
CA ASP A 60 -0.27 -18.03 9.69
C ASP A 60 -1.04 -17.21 8.63
N TYR A 61 -0.37 -16.87 7.51
CA TYR A 61 -1.00 -16.18 6.39
C TYR A 61 -2.19 -16.95 5.78
N LEU A 62 -2.26 -18.28 5.89
CA LEU A 62 -3.38 -19.07 5.35
C LEU A 62 -4.74 -18.70 5.98
N SER A 63 -4.71 -18.08 7.17
CA SER A 63 -5.90 -17.59 7.86
C SER A 63 -6.28 -16.16 7.49
N ASP A 64 -5.42 -15.45 6.75
CA ASP A 64 -5.64 -14.07 6.35
C ASP A 64 -6.78 -13.96 5.34
N LYS A 65 -7.56 -12.88 5.47
CA LYS A 65 -8.65 -12.54 4.55
C LYS A 65 -8.21 -11.61 3.40
N TYR A 66 -6.91 -11.37 3.27
CA TYR A 66 -6.33 -10.47 2.27
C TYR A 66 -5.25 -11.19 1.45
N ASP A 67 -5.10 -10.79 0.18
CA ASP A 67 -4.16 -11.43 -0.77
C ASP A 67 -2.74 -10.83 -0.73
N GLY A 68 -2.59 -9.61 -0.20
CA GLY A 68 -1.31 -8.91 -0.19
C GLY A 68 -1.34 -7.59 0.56
N ILE A 69 -0.22 -6.86 0.53
CA ILE A 69 0.00 -5.62 1.28
C ILE A 69 0.36 -4.48 0.31
N ILE A 70 -0.28 -3.33 0.50
CA ILE A 70 0.08 -2.07 -0.16
C ILE A 70 0.78 -1.15 0.84
N GLY A 71 2.05 -0.84 0.60
CA GLY A 71 2.82 0.09 1.42
C GLY A 71 2.53 1.55 1.07
N MET A 72 2.01 2.31 2.04
CA MET A 72 1.65 3.73 1.90
C MET A 72 2.70 4.68 2.52
N SER A 73 3.99 4.42 2.27
CA SER A 73 5.09 5.22 2.83
C SER A 73 5.26 6.57 2.12
N THR A 74 5.76 7.58 2.85
CA THR A 74 6.18 8.89 2.33
C THR A 74 7.52 8.87 1.57
N ARG A 75 8.25 7.74 1.61
CA ARG A 75 9.54 7.60 0.92
C ARG A 75 9.38 7.85 -0.58
N ARG A 76 10.17 8.77 -1.14
CA ARG A 76 10.23 8.94 -2.61
C ARG A 76 10.77 7.68 -3.32
N MET A 77 11.65 6.93 -2.65
CA MET A 77 12.26 5.70 -3.14
C MET A 77 12.33 4.65 -2.04
N SER A 78 11.98 3.41 -2.35
CA SER A 78 12.13 2.28 -1.44
C SER A 78 13.59 1.85 -1.30
N LYS A 79 13.90 1.02 -0.29
CA LYS A 79 15.25 0.42 -0.13
C LYS A 79 15.71 -0.43 -1.33
N TYR A 80 14.78 -0.80 -2.21
CA TYR A 80 15.05 -1.59 -3.41
C TYR A 80 15.10 -0.74 -4.69
N GLY A 81 15.11 0.59 -4.58
CA GLY A 81 15.22 1.49 -5.75
C GLY A 81 13.92 1.62 -6.55
N ASN A 82 12.79 1.18 -6.01
CA ASN A 82 11.47 1.32 -6.65
C ASN A 82 10.65 2.44 -5.99
N ILE A 83 9.82 3.15 -6.77
CA ILE A 83 8.91 4.18 -6.28
C ILE A 83 7.74 3.51 -5.53
N PRO A 84 7.48 3.85 -4.25
CA PRO A 84 6.33 3.33 -3.52
C PRO A 84 4.99 3.82 -4.08
N VAL A 85 3.90 3.13 -3.75
CA VAL A 85 2.56 3.35 -4.34
C VAL A 85 2.09 4.78 -4.17
N PHE A 86 2.16 5.33 -2.95
CA PHE A 86 1.64 6.67 -2.70
C PHE A 86 2.38 7.79 -3.47
N PRO A 87 3.72 7.87 -3.45
CA PRO A 87 4.46 8.76 -4.35
C PRO A 87 4.18 8.55 -5.84
N ASN A 88 3.91 7.32 -6.28
CA ASN A 88 3.58 7.05 -7.68
C ASN A 88 2.16 7.54 -8.03
N ILE A 89 1.19 7.42 -7.12
CA ILE A 89 -0.14 8.04 -7.24
C ILE A 89 0.02 9.55 -7.48
N LEU A 90 0.81 10.24 -6.65
CA LEU A 90 1.01 11.69 -6.78
C LEU A 90 1.72 12.08 -8.10
N GLN A 91 2.54 11.20 -8.66
CA GLN A 91 3.15 11.42 -9.99
C GLN A 91 2.15 11.23 -11.13
N ASN A 92 1.27 10.24 -11.04
CA ASN A 92 0.24 9.98 -12.06
C ASN A 92 -0.92 11.00 -11.98
N PHE A 93 -1.18 11.55 -10.79
CA PHE A 93 -2.29 12.48 -10.52
C PHE A 93 -1.77 13.76 -9.85
N PRO A 94 -1.08 14.66 -10.58
CA PRO A 94 -0.40 15.82 -9.99
C PRO A 94 -1.33 16.87 -9.37
N ASN A 95 -2.64 16.81 -9.67
CA ASN A 95 -3.66 17.69 -9.09
C ASN A 95 -4.32 17.10 -7.84
N MET A 96 -3.98 15.86 -7.44
CA MET A 96 -4.48 15.24 -6.23
C MET A 96 -3.75 15.80 -5.02
N ASP A 97 -4.48 16.17 -3.98
CA ASP A 97 -3.86 16.61 -2.74
C ASP A 97 -2.97 15.50 -2.16
N PRO A 98 -1.77 15.83 -1.63
CA PRO A 98 -0.79 14.85 -1.18
C PRO A 98 -1.13 14.27 0.20
N ILE A 99 -2.39 13.88 0.41
CA ILE A 99 -2.92 13.31 1.64
C ILE A 99 -3.73 12.04 1.34
N PHE A 100 -3.86 11.18 2.34
CA PHE A 100 -4.86 10.11 2.36
C PHE A 100 -5.35 9.93 3.79
N SER A 101 -6.54 9.39 3.95
CA SER A 101 -7.14 9.15 5.26
C SER A 101 -7.76 7.77 5.35
N PHE A 102 -7.92 7.31 6.59
CA PHE A 102 -8.61 6.07 6.90
C PHE A 102 -9.72 6.33 7.91
N TYR A 103 -10.89 5.78 7.64
CA TYR A 103 -11.88 5.46 8.65
C TYR A 103 -11.92 3.94 8.81
N LEU A 104 -11.83 3.45 10.04
CA LEU A 104 -11.92 2.03 10.35
C LEU A 104 -13.12 1.83 11.27
N SER A 105 -14.12 1.09 10.79
CA SER A 105 -15.34 0.83 11.57
C SER A 105 -15.02 -0.07 12.76
N GLN A 106 -15.55 0.29 13.94
CA GLN A 106 -15.47 -0.55 15.13
C GLN A 106 -16.71 -1.45 15.29
N GLU A 107 -17.70 -1.32 14.42
CA GLU A 107 -18.94 -2.08 14.49
C GLU A 107 -18.76 -3.51 13.98
N ASN A 108 -18.65 -4.44 14.91
CA ASN A 108 -18.58 -5.86 14.61
C ASN A 108 -19.88 -6.36 13.98
N GLY A 109 -19.76 -7.13 12.89
CA GLY A 109 -20.89 -7.81 12.24
C GLY A 109 -21.59 -7.00 11.14
N THR A 110 -21.11 -5.78 10.84
CA THR A 110 -21.56 -5.04 9.65
C THR A 110 -20.75 -5.44 8.42
N SER A 111 -21.31 -5.22 7.22
CA SER A 111 -20.58 -5.42 5.95
C SER A 111 -19.58 -4.30 5.66
N PHE A 112 -19.69 -3.16 6.34
CA PHE A 112 -18.84 -2.00 6.14
C PHE A 112 -17.69 -1.97 7.15
N GLY A 113 -16.50 -2.38 6.71
CA GLY A 113 -15.30 -2.42 7.55
C GLY A 113 -14.59 -1.06 7.70
N GLY A 114 -14.81 -0.12 6.79
CA GLY A 114 -14.13 1.17 6.78
C GLY A 114 -13.98 1.76 5.38
N GLU A 115 -13.33 2.92 5.31
CA GLU A 115 -13.05 3.66 4.09
C GLU A 115 -11.60 4.14 4.08
N MET A 116 -11.00 4.13 2.89
CA MET A 116 -9.76 4.85 2.61
C MET A 116 -10.05 5.91 1.56
N VAL A 117 -9.63 7.15 1.82
CA VAL A 117 -9.75 8.27 0.86
C VAL A 117 -8.35 8.65 0.38
N LEU A 118 -8.17 8.74 -0.93
CA LEU A 118 -6.97 9.28 -1.56
C LEU A 118 -7.25 10.73 -1.98
N GLY A 119 -6.40 11.66 -1.54
CA GLY A 119 -6.52 13.09 -1.86
C GLY A 119 -7.52 13.86 -1.03
N GLY A 120 -7.93 13.37 0.14
CA GLY A 120 -8.91 14.04 0.97
C GLY A 120 -9.17 13.36 2.31
N VAL A 121 -10.23 13.84 2.96
CA VAL A 121 -10.83 13.26 4.17
C VAL A 121 -12.34 13.21 3.97
N ASN A 122 -13.01 12.22 4.55
CA ASN A 122 -14.47 12.16 4.55
C ASN A 122 -15.02 12.76 5.87
N PRO A 123 -15.71 13.92 5.83
CA PRO A 123 -16.20 14.61 7.02
C PRO A 123 -17.34 13.87 7.74
N GLU A 124 -17.95 12.85 7.13
CA GLU A 124 -18.97 12.04 7.80
C GLU A 124 -18.39 11.14 8.90
N TYR A 125 -17.07 10.93 8.92
CA TYR A 125 -16.40 9.95 9.78
C TYR A 125 -15.56 10.56 10.91
N PHE A 126 -15.66 11.87 11.16
CA PHE A 126 -15.05 12.51 12.32
C PHE A 126 -15.85 13.74 12.77
N GLU A 127 -15.66 14.14 14.02
CA GLU A 127 -16.24 15.36 14.58
C GLU A 127 -15.14 16.35 14.97
N GLY A 128 -15.42 17.64 14.86
CA GLY A 128 -14.47 18.71 15.18
C GLY A 128 -13.37 18.87 14.13
N ASP A 129 -12.28 19.51 14.53
CA ASP A 129 -11.14 19.83 13.66
C ASP A 129 -10.05 18.76 13.76
N LEU A 130 -9.37 18.51 12.64
CA LEU A 130 -8.18 17.64 12.61
C LEU A 130 -6.98 18.35 13.22
N GLU A 131 -6.33 17.69 14.18
CA GLU A 131 -5.04 18.12 14.71
C GLU A 131 -3.89 17.50 13.90
N TYR A 132 -2.99 18.34 13.39
CA TYR A 132 -1.85 17.92 12.58
C TYR A 132 -0.56 17.93 13.38
N MET A 133 0.15 16.81 13.38
CA MET A 133 1.49 16.69 13.96
C MET A 133 2.56 16.55 12.87
N PRO A 134 3.66 17.33 12.95
CA PRO A 134 4.75 17.17 11.99
C PRO A 134 5.42 15.81 12.15
N THR A 135 5.80 15.20 11.02
CA THR A 135 6.57 13.96 11.05
C THR A 135 8.01 14.22 11.49
N VAL A 136 8.57 13.29 12.26
CA VAL A 136 9.99 13.34 12.69
C VAL A 136 10.92 12.53 11.77
N ASN A 137 10.35 11.87 10.76
CA ASN A 137 11.07 11.03 9.83
C ASN A 137 10.42 11.10 8.44
N ASN A 138 11.23 11.33 7.41
CA ASN A 138 10.76 11.46 6.02
C ASN A 138 10.48 10.11 5.33
N ASN A 139 10.71 9.00 6.03
CA ASN A 139 10.67 7.65 5.47
C ASN A 139 9.57 6.76 6.05
N ILE A 140 8.98 7.16 7.18
CA ILE A 140 7.92 6.45 7.89
C ILE A 140 6.96 7.47 8.49
N TRP A 141 5.72 7.10 8.69
CA TRP A 141 4.76 7.91 9.43
C TRP A 141 5.07 7.83 10.93
N ALA A 142 5.97 8.68 11.40
CA ALA A 142 6.37 8.77 12.80
C ALA A 142 6.17 10.19 13.31
N VAL A 143 5.48 10.31 14.44
CA VAL A 143 5.25 11.56 15.16
C VAL A 143 5.91 11.50 16.54
N ARG A 144 6.23 12.66 17.10
CA ARG A 144 6.69 12.75 18.49
C ARG A 144 5.48 12.77 19.42
N MET A 145 5.45 11.85 20.38
CA MET A 145 4.49 11.89 21.48
C MET A 145 5.14 12.52 22.71
N SER A 146 4.49 13.50 23.32
CA SER A 146 4.85 13.98 24.66
C SER A 146 4.39 12.96 25.72
N ARG A 147 5.19 12.80 26.77
CA ARG A 147 4.76 12.09 27.99
C ARG A 147 3.91 12.98 28.86
#